data_AF-A0A2I1GRD1-F1
#
_entry.id   AF-A0A2I1GRD1-F1
#
_cell.length_a   1.000
_cell.length_b   1.000
_cell.length_c   1.000
_cell.angle_alpha   90.00
_cell.angle_beta   90.00
_cell.angle_gamma   90.00
#
_symmetry.space_group_name_H-M   'P 1'
#
loop_
_entity.id
_entity.type
_entity.pdbx_description
1 polymer ?
#
loop_
_entity_poly.entity_id
_entity_poly.type
_entity_poly.pdbx_seq_one_letter_code
_entity_poly.pdbx_strand_id
1 'polypeptide(L)'
;MKAFNEENTDKNNSDNAYNIKNFLEILPVATLLNKRNPELYQSGRCIRCNYTIETWTHIWICSQADTSIIQIINTAFESLKAKLDEKDFRIYYNYHARLLHILNEKSKVVFNGRIFHEAIKGI
;
A
#
# COMPACT_ATOMS: atom_id res chain seq x y z
N MET A 1 27.09 -26.67 10.22
CA MET A 1 26.48 -25.46 9.63
C MET A 1 25.04 -25.81 9.26
N LYS A 2 24.04 -25.23 9.94
CA LYS A 2 22.64 -25.33 9.50
C LYS A 2 22.53 -24.59 8.17
N ALA A 3 21.89 -25.19 7.18
CA ALA A 3 21.79 -24.62 5.85
C ALA A 3 21.06 -23.27 5.90
N PHE A 4 21.68 -22.22 5.37
CA PHE A 4 21.11 -20.89 5.09
C PHE A 4 20.00 -20.92 4.01
N ASN A 5 19.49 -22.10 3.64
CA ASN A 5 18.65 -22.31 2.47
C ASN A 5 17.16 -22.03 2.72
N GLU A 6 16.71 -21.91 3.97
CA GLU A 6 15.31 -21.59 4.27
C GLU A 6 14.97 -20.10 4.08
N GLU A 7 15.98 -19.21 4.18
CA GLU A 7 15.78 -17.76 4.02
C GLU A 7 15.87 -17.29 2.56
N ASN A 8 16.56 -18.01 1.67
CA ASN A 8 16.71 -17.64 0.25
C ASN A 8 15.77 -18.45 -0.66
N THR A 9 14.47 -18.41 -0.36
CA THR A 9 13.46 -18.95 -1.29
C THR A 9 13.10 -17.91 -2.35
N ASP A 10 12.70 -18.36 -3.54
CA ASP A 10 12.21 -17.46 -4.61
C ASP A 10 11.06 -16.57 -4.13
N LYS A 11 10.21 -17.11 -3.25
CA LYS A 11 9.13 -16.37 -2.61
C LYS A 11 9.66 -15.24 -1.73
N ASN A 12 10.58 -15.52 -0.81
CA ASN A 12 11.15 -14.50 0.06
C ASN A 12 11.88 -13.42 -0.74
N ASN A 13 12.61 -13.82 -1.79
CA ASN A 13 13.28 -12.90 -2.70
C ASN A 13 12.30 -11.98 -3.46
N SER A 14 11.18 -12.52 -3.95
CA SER A 14 10.12 -11.75 -4.59
C SER A 14 9.49 -10.74 -3.64
N ASP A 15 9.12 -11.17 -2.43
CA ASP A 15 8.48 -10.32 -1.43
C ASP A 15 9.42 -9.18 -1.01
N ASN A 16 10.69 -9.49 -0.76
CA ASN A 16 11.71 -8.49 -0.44
C ASN A 16 11.94 -7.51 -1.60
N ALA A 17 12.02 -8.00 -2.84
CA ALA A 17 12.18 -7.15 -4.01
C ALA A 17 10.97 -6.22 -4.19
N TYR A 18 9.75 -6.71 -3.97
CA TYR A 18 8.54 -5.87 -3.98
C TYR A 18 8.61 -4.79 -2.91
N ASN A 19 8.91 -5.17 -1.66
CA ASN A 19 8.96 -4.24 -0.52
C ASN A 19 9.98 -3.12 -0.76
N ILE A 20 11.20 -3.47 -1.22
CA ILE A 20 12.23 -2.48 -1.54
C ILE A 20 11.77 -1.56 -2.68
N LYS A 21 11.19 -2.12 -3.75
CA LYS A 21 10.71 -1.31 -4.89
C LYS A 21 9.56 -0.39 -4.49
N ASN A 22 8.66 -0.84 -3.62
CA ASN A 22 7.55 -0.07 -3.09
C ASN A 22 8.06 1.08 -2.20
N PHE A 23 8.98 0.76 -1.28
CA PHE A 23 9.63 1.74 -0.40
C PHE A 23 10.37 2.83 -1.20
N LEU A 24 11.05 2.45 -2.28
CA LEU A 24 11.75 3.38 -3.17
C LEU A 24 10.83 4.05 -4.21
N GLU A 25 9.54 3.73 -4.23
CA GLU A 25 8.56 4.22 -5.21
C GLU A 25 8.98 3.98 -6.69
N ILE A 26 9.69 2.88 -6.94
CA ILE A 26 10.17 2.49 -8.28
C ILE A 26 9.33 1.39 -8.92
N LEU A 27 8.23 1.01 -8.27
CA LEU A 27 7.21 0.16 -8.89
C LEU A 27 6.64 0.86 -10.14
N PRO A 28 6.25 0.10 -11.18
CA PRO A 28 5.74 0.69 -12.41
C PRO A 28 4.44 1.47 -12.17
N VAL A 29 4.51 2.79 -12.34
CA VAL A 29 3.35 3.69 -12.48
C VAL A 29 3.37 4.31 -13.87
N ALA A 30 2.22 4.78 -14.38
CA ALA A 30 2.12 5.27 -15.76
C ALA A 30 3.15 6.38 -16.06
N THR A 31 3.44 7.26 -15.12
CA THR A 31 4.51 8.26 -15.26
C THR A 31 5.89 7.65 -15.51
N LEU A 32 6.25 6.62 -14.75
CA LEU A 32 7.52 5.93 -14.87
C LEU A 32 7.60 5.12 -16.17
N LEU A 33 6.48 4.51 -16.58
CA LEU A 33 6.38 3.77 -17.83
C LEU A 33 6.52 4.69 -19.05
N ASN A 34 5.79 5.81 -19.07
CA ASN A 34 5.92 6.87 -20.08
C ASN A 34 7.35 7.42 -20.15
N LYS A 35 7.97 7.69 -19.01
CA LYS A 35 9.37 8.15 -18.96
C LYS A 35 10.37 7.13 -19.52
N ARG A 36 10.12 5.83 -19.31
CA ARG A 36 11.03 4.76 -19.76
C ARG A 36 10.87 4.45 -21.25
N ASN A 37 9.64 4.38 -21.75
CA ASN A 37 9.33 4.00 -23.13
C ASN A 37 8.19 4.89 -23.68
N PRO A 38 8.46 6.15 -24.06
CA PRO A 38 7.42 7.12 -24.44
C PRO A 38 6.68 6.76 -25.72
N GLU A 39 7.28 5.97 -26.62
CA GLU A 39 6.65 5.49 -27.85
C GLU A 39 5.50 4.51 -27.56
N LEU A 40 5.67 3.64 -26.54
CA LEU A 40 4.67 2.66 -26.13
C LEU A 40 3.65 3.23 -25.16
N TYR A 41 4.12 4.03 -24.19
CA TYR A 41 3.29 4.64 -23.16
C TYR A 41 3.21 6.14 -23.41
N GLN A 42 2.26 6.57 -24.24
CA GLN A 42 2.20 7.95 -24.73
C GLN A 42 1.79 8.99 -23.68
N SER A 43 1.31 8.54 -22.51
CA SER A 43 0.85 9.41 -21.44
C SER A 43 1.22 8.86 -20.06
N GLY A 44 1.61 9.75 -19.15
CA GLY A 44 1.79 9.44 -17.72
C GLY A 44 0.50 9.53 -16.90
N ARG A 45 -0.66 9.70 -17.55
CA ARG A 45 -1.96 9.73 -16.87
C ARG A 45 -2.35 8.36 -16.34
N CYS A 46 -3.14 8.35 -15.28
CA CYS A 46 -3.66 7.13 -14.69
C CYS A 46 -4.48 6.32 -15.67
N ILE A 47 -4.19 5.03 -15.76
CA ILE A 47 -4.90 4.11 -16.66
C ILE A 47 -6.37 3.93 -16.26
N ARG A 48 -6.71 4.18 -14.99
CA ARG A 48 -8.07 4.02 -14.46
C ARG A 48 -8.92 5.26 -14.75
N CYS A 49 -8.45 6.44 -14.34
CA CYS A 49 -9.26 7.67 -14.46
C CYS A 49 -8.95 8.51 -15.70
N ASN A 50 -7.81 8.27 -16.37
CA ASN A 50 -7.30 9.03 -17.52
C ASN A 50 -7.29 10.56 -17.34
N TYR A 51 -7.28 11.04 -16.10
CA TYR A 51 -7.44 12.45 -15.77
C TYR A 51 -6.19 13.01 -15.09
N THR A 52 -5.83 12.45 -13.95
CA THR A 52 -4.63 12.83 -13.18
C THR A 52 -3.40 12.05 -13.62
N ILE A 53 -2.24 12.65 -13.41
CA ILE A 53 -0.94 11.98 -13.53
C ILE A 53 -0.85 10.83 -12.52
N GLU A 54 -0.45 9.64 -12.97
CA GLU A 54 -0.31 8.47 -12.11
C GLU A 54 1.03 8.48 -11.38
N THR A 55 0.99 8.91 -10.13
CA THR A 55 2.09 8.76 -9.18
C THR A 55 1.82 7.58 -8.25
N TRP A 56 2.85 7.18 -7.48
CA TRP A 56 2.67 6.17 -6.43
C TRP A 56 1.57 6.54 -5.44
N THR A 57 1.40 7.83 -5.08
CA THR A 57 0.29 8.25 -4.21
C THR A 57 -1.06 8.13 -4.92
N HIS A 58 -1.13 8.49 -6.22
CA HIS A 58 -2.38 8.52 -6.94
C HIS A 58 -3.06 7.14 -7.03
N ILE A 59 -2.30 6.06 -7.20
CA ILE A 59 -2.88 4.70 -7.33
C ILE A 59 -3.75 4.30 -6.14
N TRP A 60 -3.47 4.86 -4.96
CA TRP A 60 -4.17 4.58 -3.70
C TRP A 60 -5.38 5.48 -3.44
N ILE A 61 -5.44 6.64 -4.11
CA ILE A 61 -6.51 7.64 -3.93
C ILE A 61 -7.35 7.86 -5.20
N CYS A 62 -7.09 7.09 -6.26
CA CYS A 62 -7.82 7.18 -7.51
C CYS A 62 -9.31 6.88 -7.27
N SER A 63 -10.19 7.77 -7.73
CA SER A 63 -11.64 7.60 -7.59
C SER A 63 -12.21 6.45 -8.42
N GLN A 64 -11.46 5.98 -9.41
CA GLN A 64 -11.81 4.84 -10.28
C GLN A 64 -11.09 3.55 -9.85
N ALA A 65 -10.57 3.48 -8.62
CA ALA A 65 -10.04 2.23 -8.08
C ALA A 65 -11.20 1.33 -7.62
N ASP A 66 -11.19 0.05 -8.04
CA ASP A 66 -12.22 -0.93 -7.66
C ASP A 66 -12.31 -1.13 -6.14
N THR A 67 -11.16 -1.06 -5.47
CA THR A 67 -11.05 -1.17 -4.01
C THR A 67 -10.42 0.10 -3.45
N SER A 68 -11.17 0.77 -2.59
CA SER A 68 -10.70 1.93 -1.83
C SER A 68 -9.80 1.52 -0.66
N ILE A 69 -8.95 2.45 -0.23
CA ILE A 69 -8.09 2.23 0.94
C ILE A 69 -8.91 1.95 2.21
N ILE A 70 -10.09 2.56 2.35
CA ILE A 70 -10.98 2.33 3.50
C ILE A 70 -11.48 0.88 3.51
N GLN A 71 -11.82 0.31 2.35
CA GLN A 71 -12.22 -1.10 2.25
C GLN A 71 -11.07 -2.05 2.63
N ILE A 72 -9.84 -1.74 2.21
CA ILE A 72 -8.64 -2.51 2.59
C ILE A 72 -8.44 -2.47 4.11
N ILE A 73 -8.48 -1.27 4.69
CA ILE A 73 -8.31 -1.08 6.14
C ILE A 73 -9.40 -1.82 6.93
N ASN A 74 -10.66 -1.72 6.50
CA ASN A 74 -11.76 -2.43 7.16
C ASN A 74 -11.60 -3.95 7.08
N THR A 75 -11.19 -4.48 5.93
CA THR A 75 -10.90 -5.92 5.77
C THR A 75 -9.77 -6.38 6.71
N ALA A 76 -8.73 -5.57 6.85
CA ALA A 76 -7.63 -5.84 7.79
C ALA A 76 -8.12 -5.82 9.24
N PHE A 77 -9.01 -4.88 9.60
CA PHE A 77 -9.60 -4.83 10.93
C PHE A 77 -10.46 -6.05 11.26
N GLU A 78 -11.31 -6.49 10.34
CA GLU A 78 -12.12 -7.70 10.56
C GLU A 78 -11.23 -8.93 10.73
N SER A 79 -10.15 -9.03 9.94
CA SER A 79 -9.16 -10.11 10.07
C SER A 79 -8.44 -10.08 11.41
N LEU A 80 -8.10 -8.89 11.92
CA LEU A 80 -7.49 -8.72 13.23
C LEU A 80 -8.47 -9.09 14.35
N LYS A 81 -9.71 -8.61 14.25
CA LYS A 81 -10.76 -8.87 15.22
C LYS A 81 -11.02 -10.37 15.36
N ALA A 82 -11.14 -11.10 14.25
CA ALA A 82 -11.29 -12.55 14.26
C ALA A 82 -10.16 -13.25 15.04
N LYS A 83 -8.90 -12.84 14.84
CA LYS A 83 -7.74 -13.38 15.56
C LYS A 83 -7.72 -13.02 17.05
N LEU A 84 -8.30 -11.90 17.44
CA LEU A 84 -8.43 -11.49 18.84
C LEU A 84 -9.56 -12.25 19.53
N ASP A 85 -10.68 -12.45 18.84
CA ASP A 85 -11.82 -13.23 19.32
C ASP A 85 -11.42 -14.70 19.56
N GLU A 86 -10.60 -15.29 18.68
CA GLU A 86 -9.98 -16.62 18.88
C GLU A 86 -9.17 -16.73 20.17
N LYS A 87 -8.62 -15.61 20.66
CA LYS A 87 -7.80 -15.54 21.88
C LYS A 87 -8.58 -15.09 23.11
N ASP A 88 -9.91 -14.94 23.01
CA ASP A 88 -10.78 -14.32 24.03
C ASP A 88 -10.24 -12.95 24.52
N PHE A 89 -9.59 -12.20 23.63
CA PHE A 89 -9.04 -10.90 23.96
C PHE A 89 -10.08 -9.81 23.69
N ARG A 90 -10.64 -9.25 24.77
CA ARG A 90 -11.70 -8.23 24.69
C ARG A 90 -11.14 -6.81 24.66
N ILE A 91 -11.54 -6.03 23.65
CA ILE A 91 -11.25 -4.60 23.58
C ILE A 91 -12.54 -3.81 23.87
N TYR A 92 -12.53 -3.02 24.94
CA TYR A 92 -13.71 -2.31 25.45
C TYR A 92 -13.93 -0.90 24.87
N TYR A 93 -13.11 -0.46 23.92
CA TYR A 93 -13.22 0.85 23.27
C TYR A 93 -13.26 0.69 21.74
N ASN A 94 -13.89 1.65 21.04
CA ASN A 94 -13.95 1.67 19.57
C ASN A 94 -12.59 2.06 18.95
N TYR A 95 -11.65 1.12 19.00
CA TYR A 95 -10.31 1.26 18.43
C TYR A 95 -10.36 1.41 16.91
N HIS A 96 -11.35 0.82 16.23
CA HIS A 96 -11.55 0.92 14.79
C HIS A 96 -11.69 2.37 14.32
N ALA A 97 -12.65 3.11 14.90
CA ALA A 97 -12.87 4.51 14.56
C ALA A 97 -11.63 5.38 14.85
N ARG A 98 -10.96 5.12 15.98
CA ARG A 98 -9.76 5.87 16.37
C ARG A 98 -8.58 5.59 15.44
N LEU A 99 -8.37 4.34 15.04
CA LEU A 99 -7.27 3.99 14.13
C LEU A 99 -7.55 4.49 12.71
N LEU A 100 -8.80 4.43 12.23
CA LEU A 100 -9.17 5.06 10.96
C LEU A 100 -8.90 6.56 10.98
N HIS A 101 -9.22 7.23 12.08
CA HIS A 101 -8.91 8.65 12.25
C HIS A 101 -7.40 8.91 12.12
N ILE A 102 -6.58 8.19 12.90
CA ILE A 102 -5.11 8.29 12.87
C ILE A 102 -4.57 8.03 11.47
N LEU A 103 -4.96 6.92 10.84
CA LEU A 103 -4.48 6.54 9.50
C LEU A 103 -4.82 7.60 8.44
N ASN A 104 -5.91 8.33 8.63
CA ASN A 104 -6.33 9.39 7.73
C ASN A 104 -5.67 10.75 8.03
N GLU A 105 -4.94 10.90 9.13
CA GLU A 105 -4.20 12.13 9.43
C GLU A 105 -3.11 12.40 8.38
N LYS A 106 -2.71 13.67 8.27
CA LYS A 106 -1.66 14.09 7.34
C LYS A 106 -0.33 13.42 7.71
N SER A 107 0.32 12.81 6.72
CA SER A 107 1.65 12.24 6.91
C SER A 107 2.69 13.33 7.13
N LYS A 108 3.66 13.06 8.02
CA LYS A 108 4.86 13.91 8.19
C LYS A 108 6.01 13.48 7.30
N VAL A 109 5.96 12.27 6.75
CA VAL A 109 7.06 11.63 6.01
C VAL A 109 6.76 11.55 4.51
N VAL A 110 5.52 11.25 4.14
CA VAL A 110 5.04 11.15 2.76
C VAL A 110 4.47 12.50 2.31
N PHE A 111 5.11 13.12 1.32
CA PHE A 111 4.68 14.41 0.77
C PHE A 111 3.25 14.35 0.22
N ASN A 112 2.39 15.28 0.67
CA ASN A 112 0.96 15.31 0.36
C ASN A 112 0.22 13.99 0.64
N GLY A 113 0.78 13.13 1.49
CA GLY A 113 0.22 11.86 1.89
C GLY A 113 -0.54 11.93 3.21
N ARG A 114 -1.04 10.76 3.61
CA ARG A 114 -1.70 10.47 4.89
C ARG A 114 -0.96 9.33 5.57
N ILE A 115 -1.16 9.13 6.88
CA ILE A 115 -0.43 8.10 7.65
C ILE A 115 -0.61 6.69 7.05
N PHE A 116 -1.76 6.37 6.45
CA PHE A 116 -1.91 5.08 5.77
C PHE A 116 -0.91 4.90 4.61
N HIS A 117 -0.44 5.97 3.96
CA HIS A 117 0.59 5.85 2.93
C HIS A 117 1.93 5.45 3.54
N GLU A 118 2.24 5.86 4.77
CA GLU A 118 3.42 5.39 5.51
C GLU A 118 3.32 3.87 5.70
N ALA A 119 2.16 3.41 6.21
CA ALA A 119 1.89 1.99 6.42
C ALA A 119 1.98 1.16 5.12
N ILE A 120 1.42 1.64 4.00
CA ILE A 120 1.51 0.96 2.70
C ILE A 120 2.95 0.95 2.19
N LYS A 121 3.70 2.04 2.40
CA LYS A 121 5.08 2.16 1.96
C LYS A 121 6.05 1.32 2.81
N GLY A 122 5.64 0.97 4.04
CA GLY A 122 6.45 0.23 5.00
C GLY A 122 7.39 1.13 5.81
N ILE A 123 6.96 2.37 6.10
CA ILE A 123 7.63 3.35 6.96
C ILE A 123 6.87 3.43 8.28
#